data_AF-C9SX12-F1
#
_entry.id   AF-C9SX12-F1
#
_cell.length_a   1.000
_cell.length_b   1.000
_cell.length_c   1.000
_cell.angle_alpha   90.00
_cell.angle_beta   90.00
_cell.angle_gamma   90.00
#
_symmetry.space_group_name_H-M   'P 1'
#
loop_
_entity.id
_entity.type
_entity.pdbx_description
1 polymer ?
#
loop_
_entity_poly.entity_id
_entity_poly.type
_entity_poly.pdbx_seq_one_letter_code
_entity_poly.pdbx_strand_id
1 'polypeptide(L)'
;MLSAIHITPNASHVEYLDSVPTLLDLLSNHLILAQTAPYLSASTRLNLASTSHDFRGLVLHTPGVFRHLDLTHTRAAQLDIAPVDRGGETWRNVQLDENLTEDEFYSGPLRGIFSRLRYHNLLADVQTLILDTLPVTAELCHELILDPYYNIRLLSLRGSKHLNERQLCRTLQYACRPTRPENTPRLKALYIFGAPDMAHAPDDWHNRKGRMIARAPLDEWAATLVDCRGIIAFDALPCNGPRHISSPAYGKVPASHLVTAPGSRDSRPQWAVATHAVPGCAGCGAAPEGVTTHACTPPSLLPLLAPPPLLSSSIKAATVPCSPSTSSGFVARCADCLRDRYCNSCNKWWCEECYVPPTAPASPGPVNLAAADVVIVSPEGDAWVQQHEDEDQRTSHAKSKGRIIKSCWDATVCRIPILPSDFYADQFTGCSSRGRFLRHL
;
A
#
# COMPACT_ATOMS: atom_id res chain seq x y z
N MET A 1 -28.95 -90.10 -30.62
CA MET A 1 -28.70 -89.06 -31.64
C MET A 1 -29.39 -87.78 -31.19
N LEU A 2 -28.61 -86.69 -31.01
CA LEU A 2 -28.91 -85.26 -31.22
C LEU A 2 -30.26 -84.73 -30.65
N SER A 3 -30.37 -83.67 -29.85
CA SER A 3 -29.61 -82.42 -29.75
C SER A 3 -30.09 -81.70 -28.47
N ALA A 4 -29.19 -81.24 -27.61
CA ALA A 4 -29.51 -80.30 -26.55
C ALA A 4 -28.77 -78.99 -26.85
N ILE A 5 -29.55 -77.96 -27.17
CA ILE A 5 -29.08 -76.61 -27.47
C ILE A 5 -28.47 -76.03 -26.19
N HIS A 6 -27.18 -75.69 -26.24
CA HIS A 6 -26.50 -74.91 -25.22
C HIS A 6 -27.10 -73.51 -25.19
N ILE A 7 -27.84 -73.18 -24.13
CA ILE A 7 -28.14 -71.80 -23.76
C ILE A 7 -27.22 -71.47 -22.58
N THR A 8 -26.12 -70.79 -22.86
CA THR A 8 -25.35 -70.10 -21.83
C THR A 8 -26.10 -68.83 -21.42
N PRO A 9 -26.36 -68.57 -20.12
CA PRO A 9 -26.89 -67.29 -19.70
C PRO A 9 -25.81 -66.23 -19.93
N ASN A 10 -26.17 -65.22 -20.73
CA ASN A 10 -25.33 -64.09 -21.04
C ASN A 10 -24.92 -63.38 -19.75
N ALA A 11 -23.62 -63.07 -19.66
CA ALA A 11 -23.01 -62.38 -18.54
C ALA A 11 -23.82 -61.14 -18.17
N SER A 12 -24.10 -61.03 -16.87
CA SER A 12 -24.64 -59.85 -16.20
C SER A 12 -23.91 -58.60 -16.69
N HIS A 13 -24.65 -57.76 -17.42
CA HIS A 13 -24.29 -56.38 -17.68
C HIS A 13 -24.36 -55.66 -16.31
N VAL A 14 -23.25 -55.67 -15.57
CA VAL A 14 -23.11 -54.83 -14.39
C VAL A 14 -22.95 -53.41 -14.92
N GLU A 15 -24.05 -52.66 -14.95
CA GLU A 15 -24.00 -51.22 -15.08
C GLU A 15 -23.20 -50.68 -13.89
N TYR A 16 -21.94 -50.35 -14.13
CA TYR A 16 -21.17 -49.46 -13.27
C TYR A 16 -21.87 -48.09 -13.33
N LEU A 17 -22.86 -47.91 -12.46
CA LEU A 17 -23.34 -46.58 -12.13
C LEU A 17 -22.21 -45.91 -11.35
N ASP A 18 -21.37 -45.14 -12.05
CA ASP A 18 -20.45 -44.20 -11.41
C ASP A 18 -21.29 -43.35 -10.46
N SER A 19 -21.11 -43.55 -9.15
CA SER A 19 -21.81 -42.78 -8.14
C SER A 19 -21.50 -41.31 -8.34
N VAL A 20 -22.54 -40.49 -8.51
CA VAL A 20 -22.38 -39.04 -8.66
C VAL A 20 -21.55 -38.53 -7.48
N PRO A 21 -20.39 -37.88 -7.71
CA PRO A 21 -19.51 -37.47 -6.63
C PRO A 21 -20.25 -36.51 -5.71
N THR A 22 -20.24 -36.82 -4.42
CA THR A 22 -20.84 -35.96 -3.41
C THR A 22 -19.96 -34.72 -3.22
N LEU A 23 -20.51 -33.67 -2.59
CA LEU A 23 -19.71 -32.51 -2.20
C LEU A 23 -18.54 -32.89 -1.28
N LEU A 24 -18.74 -33.90 -0.42
CA LEU A 24 -17.69 -34.40 0.46
C LEU A 24 -16.55 -35.05 -0.35
N ASP A 25 -16.87 -35.86 -1.37
CA ASP A 25 -15.86 -36.47 -2.24
C ASP A 25 -15.04 -35.42 -2.98
N LEU A 26 -15.71 -34.36 -3.45
CA LEU A 26 -15.05 -33.24 -4.14
C LEU A 26 -14.13 -32.45 -3.21
N LEU A 27 -14.61 -32.08 -2.01
CA LEU A 27 -13.84 -31.28 -1.04
C LEU A 27 -12.78 -32.09 -0.29
N SER A 28 -12.89 -33.42 -0.28
CA SER A 28 -11.82 -34.29 0.24
C SER A 28 -10.55 -34.21 -0.60
N ASN A 29 -10.63 -33.73 -1.84
CA ASN A 29 -9.46 -33.39 -2.63
C ASN A 29 -8.81 -32.10 -2.06
N HIS A 30 -7.63 -32.27 -1.47
CA HIS A 30 -6.86 -31.18 -0.85
C HIS A 30 -6.63 -29.99 -1.78
N LEU A 31 -6.37 -30.23 -3.07
CA LEU A 31 -6.14 -29.15 -4.04
C LEU A 31 -7.41 -28.33 -4.26
N ILE A 32 -8.56 -28.99 -4.40
CA ILE A 32 -9.84 -28.31 -4.59
C ILE A 32 -10.19 -27.52 -3.32
N LEU A 33 -10.05 -28.13 -2.15
CA LEU A 33 -10.32 -27.47 -0.87
C LEU A 33 -9.40 -26.27 -0.64
N ALA A 34 -8.09 -26.41 -0.87
CA ALA A 34 -7.12 -25.33 -0.68
C ALA A 34 -7.32 -24.15 -1.65
N GLN A 35 -7.84 -24.41 -2.84
CA GLN A 35 -8.14 -23.39 -3.85
C GLN A 35 -9.51 -22.73 -3.63
N THR A 36 -10.47 -23.41 -3.01
CA THR A 36 -11.82 -22.88 -2.78
C THR A 36 -11.99 -22.25 -1.41
N ALA A 37 -11.32 -22.77 -0.37
CA ALA A 37 -11.48 -22.33 1.01
C ALA A 37 -11.21 -20.82 1.21
N PRO A 38 -10.17 -20.19 0.63
CA PRO A 38 -9.91 -18.76 0.82
C PRO A 38 -11.00 -17.83 0.27
N TYR A 39 -11.83 -18.30 -0.66
CA TYR A 39 -12.97 -17.53 -1.19
C TYR A 39 -14.21 -17.58 -0.29
N LEU A 40 -14.22 -18.49 0.69
CA LEU A 40 -15.27 -18.57 1.70
C LEU A 40 -14.84 -17.79 2.94
N SER A 41 -15.78 -17.11 3.59
CA SER A 41 -15.50 -16.47 4.88
C SER A 41 -15.17 -17.53 5.95
N ALA A 42 -14.45 -17.13 7.01
CA ALA A 42 -14.14 -18.04 8.11
C ALA A 42 -15.40 -18.62 8.77
N SER A 43 -16.47 -17.81 8.91
CA SER A 43 -17.75 -18.28 9.44
C SER A 43 -18.42 -19.29 8.51
N THR A 44 -18.38 -19.09 7.19
CA THR A 44 -18.90 -20.07 6.21
C THR A 44 -18.16 -21.41 6.31
N ARG A 45 -16.83 -21.39 6.44
CA ARG A 45 -16.03 -22.62 6.63
C ARG A 45 -16.39 -23.35 7.92
N LEU A 46 -16.55 -22.61 9.03
CA LEU A 46 -16.95 -23.18 10.32
C LEU A 46 -18.40 -23.68 10.31
N ASN A 47 -19.29 -23.02 9.59
CA ASN A 47 -20.67 -23.49 9.39
C ASN A 47 -20.67 -24.81 8.61
N LEU A 48 -19.85 -24.96 7.58
CA LEU A 48 -19.69 -26.24 6.88
C LEU A 48 -19.23 -27.34 7.85
N ALA A 49 -18.26 -27.05 8.71
CA ALA A 49 -17.80 -27.96 9.76
C ALA A 49 -18.89 -28.32 10.81
N SER A 50 -19.96 -27.53 10.92
CA SER A 50 -21.08 -27.82 11.82
C SER A 50 -22.16 -28.73 11.21
N THR A 51 -22.11 -28.98 9.90
CA THR A 51 -23.16 -29.76 9.21
C THR A 51 -23.02 -31.28 9.36
N SER A 52 -21.79 -31.79 9.47
CA SER A 52 -21.48 -33.23 9.58
C SER A 52 -20.14 -33.44 10.28
N HIS A 53 -19.96 -34.61 10.90
CA HIS A 53 -18.68 -35.04 11.46
C HIS A 53 -17.58 -35.16 10.40
N ASP A 54 -17.92 -35.57 9.17
CA ASP A 54 -16.94 -35.69 8.08
C ASP A 54 -16.44 -34.32 7.62
N PHE A 55 -17.36 -33.37 7.41
CA PHE A 55 -16.99 -31.99 7.10
C PHE A 55 -16.25 -31.33 8.26
N ARG A 56 -16.61 -31.65 9.51
CA ARG A 56 -15.87 -31.18 10.69
C ARG A 56 -14.43 -31.69 10.68
N GLY A 57 -14.24 -32.98 10.41
CA GLY A 57 -12.93 -33.60 10.27
C GLY A 57 -12.11 -32.91 9.18
N LEU A 58 -12.70 -32.78 7.99
CA LEU A 58 -12.09 -32.16 6.82
C LEU A 58 -11.69 -30.69 7.08
N VAL A 59 -12.59 -29.85 7.59
CA VAL A 59 -12.33 -28.41 7.77
C VAL A 59 -11.33 -28.14 8.90
N LEU A 60 -11.41 -28.86 10.03
CA LEU A 60 -10.60 -28.55 11.21
C LEU A 60 -9.21 -29.21 11.20
N HIS A 61 -9.04 -30.33 10.50
CA HIS A 61 -7.77 -31.08 10.50
C HIS A 61 -6.98 -30.94 9.19
N THR A 62 -7.59 -30.42 8.13
CA THR A 62 -6.87 -30.23 6.87
C THR A 62 -6.10 -28.91 6.89
N PRO A 63 -4.76 -28.94 6.72
CA PRO A 63 -3.97 -27.72 6.62
C PRO A 63 -4.28 -26.98 5.31
N GLY A 64 -4.23 -25.66 5.36
CA GLY A 64 -4.51 -24.73 4.28
C GLY A 64 -5.90 -24.10 4.33
N VAL A 65 -6.85 -24.71 5.04
CA VAL A 65 -8.27 -24.28 5.05
C VAL A 65 -8.44 -22.88 5.66
N PHE A 66 -7.68 -22.59 6.71
CA PHE A 66 -7.68 -21.29 7.38
C PHE A 66 -6.43 -20.46 7.11
N ARG A 67 -5.63 -20.85 6.09
CA ARG A 67 -4.39 -20.13 5.74
C ARG A 67 -4.59 -18.63 5.51
N HIS A 68 -5.71 -18.28 4.87
CA HIS A 68 -6.14 -16.90 4.68
C HIS A 68 -7.32 -16.62 5.61
N LEU A 69 -7.09 -15.76 6.60
CA LEU A 69 -8.06 -15.38 7.61
C LEU A 69 -8.31 -13.87 7.53
N ASP A 70 -9.52 -13.52 7.12
CA ASP A 70 -10.01 -12.14 7.12
C ASP A 70 -11.04 -11.97 8.25
N LEU A 71 -10.75 -11.04 9.17
CA LEU A 71 -11.61 -10.72 10.30
C LEU A 71 -12.33 -9.39 10.15
N THR A 72 -12.10 -8.61 9.08
CA THR A 72 -12.66 -7.26 8.91
C THR A 72 -14.19 -7.23 8.99
N HIS A 73 -14.85 -8.25 8.45
CA HIS A 73 -16.32 -8.38 8.48
C HIS A 73 -16.84 -9.30 9.60
N THR A 74 -15.97 -9.71 10.53
CA THR A 74 -16.38 -10.58 11.63
C THR A 74 -17.05 -9.75 12.72
N ARG A 75 -18.37 -9.93 12.91
CA ARG A 75 -19.16 -9.22 13.93
C ARG A 75 -18.53 -9.28 15.33
N ALA A 76 -17.99 -10.44 15.72
CA ALA A 76 -17.34 -10.60 17.02
C ALA A 76 -16.02 -9.83 17.16
N ALA A 77 -15.41 -9.37 16.06
CA ALA A 77 -14.20 -8.56 16.04
C ALA A 77 -14.51 -7.05 15.95
N GLN A 78 -15.76 -6.69 15.64
CA GLN A 78 -16.20 -5.31 15.49
C GLN A 78 -16.56 -4.74 16.86
N LEU A 79 -15.88 -3.66 17.26
CA LEU A 79 -16.30 -2.83 18.39
C LEU A 79 -17.22 -1.73 17.84
N ASP A 80 -18.54 -1.95 17.92
CA ASP A 80 -19.56 -0.93 17.62
C ASP A 80 -19.67 0.05 18.79
N ILE A 81 -18.73 0.99 18.86
CA ILE A 81 -18.86 2.17 19.71
C ILE A 81 -19.37 3.29 18.80
N ALA A 82 -20.69 3.53 18.83
CA ALA A 82 -21.26 4.69 18.16
C ALA A 82 -20.57 5.97 18.68
N PRO A 83 -20.32 6.99 17.83
CA PRO A 83 -19.85 8.27 18.31
C PRO A 83 -20.94 8.84 19.23
N VAL A 84 -20.68 8.81 20.53
CA VAL A 84 -21.58 9.32 21.55
C VAL A 84 -21.75 10.82 21.31
N ASP A 85 -22.94 11.20 20.85
CA ASP A 85 -23.44 12.55 20.99
C ASP A 85 -23.37 12.95 22.46
N ARG A 86 -22.65 14.04 22.74
CA ARG A 86 -22.65 14.85 23.98
C ARG A 86 -23.52 14.29 25.12
N GLY A 87 -22.96 13.38 25.92
CA GLY A 87 -23.57 12.92 27.16
C GLY A 87 -23.23 11.47 27.44
N GLY A 88 -22.48 11.22 28.52
CA GLY A 88 -21.96 9.90 28.88
C GLY A 88 -23.03 8.91 29.33
N GLU A 89 -23.80 8.38 28.39
CA GLU A 89 -24.82 7.34 28.62
C GLU A 89 -24.74 6.23 27.57
N THR A 90 -23.62 5.51 27.54
CA THR A 90 -23.57 4.13 26.99
C THR A 90 -22.66 3.23 27.84
N TRP A 91 -22.34 3.68 29.06
CA TRP A 91 -21.36 3.09 29.98
C TRP A 91 -22.01 2.23 31.09
N ARG A 92 -23.18 1.62 30.85
CA ARG A 92 -23.89 0.86 31.91
C ARG A 92 -24.13 -0.62 31.65
N ASN A 93 -23.79 -1.15 30.48
CA ASN A 93 -24.05 -2.57 30.18
C ASN A 93 -22.78 -3.45 30.13
N VAL A 94 -21.60 -2.86 30.28
CA VAL A 94 -20.35 -3.58 30.53
C VAL A 94 -19.80 -3.00 31.82
N GLN A 95 -19.84 -3.77 32.90
CA GLN A 95 -19.10 -3.45 34.13
C GLN A 95 -17.61 -3.47 33.77
N LEU A 96 -17.10 -2.32 33.33
CA LEU A 96 -15.67 -2.11 33.16
C LEU A 96 -15.07 -2.08 34.56
N ASP A 97 -14.27 -3.09 34.88
CA ASP A 97 -13.38 -3.04 36.03
C ASP A 97 -12.47 -1.81 35.88
N GLU A 98 -12.32 -1.01 36.93
CA GLU A 98 -11.47 0.20 36.92
C GLU A 98 -9.99 -0.14 36.64
N ASN A 99 -9.62 -1.42 36.70
CA ASN A 99 -8.28 -1.94 36.38
C ASN A 99 -8.11 -2.39 34.93
N LEU A 100 -9.16 -2.38 34.09
CA LEU A 100 -9.06 -2.86 32.71
C LEU A 100 -8.17 -1.91 31.88
N THR A 101 -7.13 -2.46 31.26
CA THR A 101 -6.25 -1.67 30.40
C THR A 101 -6.93 -1.30 29.08
N GLU A 102 -6.50 -0.19 28.47
CA GLU A 102 -6.94 0.21 27.11
C GLU A 102 -6.72 -0.93 26.10
N ASP A 103 -5.62 -1.67 26.29
CA ASP A 103 -5.25 -2.80 25.47
C ASP A 103 -6.24 -3.97 25.57
N GLU A 104 -6.56 -4.41 26.77
CA GLU A 104 -7.56 -5.47 27.02
C GLU A 104 -8.94 -5.07 26.49
N PHE A 105 -9.30 -3.79 26.57
CA PHE A 105 -10.56 -3.29 26.06
C PHE A 105 -10.63 -3.35 24.53
N TYR A 106 -9.69 -2.72 23.82
CA TYR A 106 -9.76 -2.61 22.36
C TYR A 106 -9.40 -3.91 21.64
N SER A 107 -8.44 -4.67 22.16
CA SER A 107 -7.99 -5.91 21.54
C SER A 107 -8.66 -7.17 22.10
N GLY A 108 -9.39 -7.05 23.22
CA GLY A 108 -10.11 -8.15 23.87
C GLY A 108 -10.96 -9.01 22.93
N PRO A 109 -11.78 -8.43 22.03
CA PRO A 109 -12.54 -9.21 21.07
C PRO A 109 -11.66 -10.05 20.14
N LEU A 110 -10.57 -9.48 19.63
CA LEU A 110 -9.61 -10.17 18.78
C LEU A 110 -8.88 -11.27 19.55
N ARG A 111 -8.40 -10.99 20.76
CA ARG A 111 -7.77 -11.99 21.63
C ARG A 111 -8.73 -13.13 21.98
N GLY A 112 -10.01 -12.83 22.19
CA GLY A 112 -11.06 -13.84 22.37
C GLY A 112 -11.23 -14.75 21.16
N ILE A 113 -11.23 -14.19 19.95
CA ILE A 113 -11.27 -14.96 18.70
C ILE A 113 -10.00 -15.82 18.56
N PHE A 114 -8.81 -15.23 18.74
CA PHE A 114 -7.54 -15.96 18.65
C PHE A 114 -7.44 -17.08 19.68
N SER A 115 -7.95 -16.89 20.90
CA SER A 115 -7.99 -17.92 21.93
C SER A 115 -8.84 -19.13 21.52
N ARG A 116 -9.98 -18.90 20.86
CA ARG A 116 -10.83 -19.98 20.32
C ARG A 116 -10.19 -20.69 19.13
N LEU A 117 -9.59 -19.93 18.21
CA LEU A 117 -8.86 -20.51 17.07
C LEU A 117 -7.65 -21.31 17.54
N ARG A 118 -6.98 -20.85 18.59
CA ARG A 118 -5.87 -21.53 19.27
C ARG A 118 -6.30 -22.85 19.89
N TYR A 119 -7.44 -22.87 20.56
CA TYR A 119 -8.00 -24.09 21.14
C TYR A 119 -8.24 -25.19 20.09
N HIS A 120 -8.63 -24.79 18.87
CA HIS A 120 -8.81 -25.72 17.74
C HIS A 120 -7.55 -25.91 16.88
N ASN A 121 -6.40 -25.40 17.30
CA ASN A 121 -5.13 -25.45 16.58
C ASN A 121 -5.17 -24.86 15.15
N LEU A 122 -6.13 -23.98 14.87
CA LEU A 122 -6.30 -23.36 13.55
C LEU A 122 -5.33 -22.20 13.33
N LEU A 123 -4.92 -21.53 14.40
CA LEU A 123 -4.10 -20.31 14.33
C LEU A 123 -2.67 -20.58 13.85
N ALA A 124 -2.15 -21.78 14.08
CA ALA A 124 -0.83 -22.22 13.62
C ALA A 124 -0.72 -22.27 12.08
N ASP A 125 -1.86 -22.40 11.41
CA ASP A 125 -1.94 -22.59 9.97
C ASP A 125 -2.26 -21.27 9.22
N VAL A 126 -2.64 -20.22 9.96
CA VAL A 126 -2.90 -18.88 9.43
C VAL A 126 -1.58 -18.22 9.00
N GLN A 127 -1.45 -17.97 7.69
CA GLN A 127 -0.28 -17.30 7.11
C GLN A 127 -0.60 -15.89 6.61
N THR A 128 -1.84 -15.63 6.21
CA THR A 128 -2.32 -14.30 5.83
C THR A 128 -3.43 -13.89 6.78
N LEU A 129 -3.23 -12.81 7.53
CA LEU A 129 -4.20 -12.26 8.48
C LEU A 129 -4.58 -10.83 8.07
N ILE A 130 -5.88 -10.59 7.89
CA ILE A 130 -6.44 -9.27 7.57
C ILE A 130 -7.23 -8.75 8.76
N LEU A 131 -6.77 -7.62 9.32
CA LEU A 131 -7.39 -6.90 10.43
C LEU A 131 -7.73 -5.46 10.03
N ASP A 132 -7.97 -5.22 8.75
CA ASP A 132 -8.23 -3.89 8.21
C ASP A 132 -9.44 -3.28 8.91
N THR A 133 -9.36 -1.99 9.25
CA THR A 133 -10.40 -1.20 9.95
C THR A 133 -10.79 -1.64 11.37
N LEU A 134 -10.18 -2.71 11.90
CA LEU A 134 -10.44 -3.21 13.24
C LEU A 134 -9.65 -2.42 14.31
N PRO A 135 -10.09 -2.44 15.58
CA PRO A 135 -9.31 -1.94 16.69
C PRO A 135 -8.13 -2.89 16.96
N VAL A 136 -6.91 -2.45 16.65
CA VAL A 136 -5.69 -3.21 16.89
C VAL A 136 -4.71 -2.33 17.65
N THR A 137 -4.32 -2.79 18.83
CA THR A 137 -3.39 -2.10 19.71
C THR A 137 -1.95 -2.51 19.40
N ALA A 138 -1.00 -1.73 19.91
CA ALA A 138 0.42 -2.02 19.67
C ALA A 138 0.92 -3.27 20.40
N GLU A 139 0.32 -3.65 21.54
CA GLU A 139 0.67 -4.89 22.23
C GLU A 139 0.17 -6.11 21.46
N LEU A 140 -1.05 -6.06 20.91
CA LEU A 140 -1.52 -7.12 20.03
C LEU A 140 -0.61 -7.25 18.79
N CYS A 141 -0.17 -6.14 18.19
CA CYS A 141 0.81 -6.19 17.10
C CYS A 141 2.13 -6.84 17.54
N HIS A 142 2.60 -6.55 18.76
CA HIS A 142 3.81 -7.16 19.31
C HIS A 142 3.67 -8.68 19.41
N GLU A 143 2.55 -9.16 19.94
CA GLU A 143 2.21 -10.60 19.98
C GLU A 143 2.20 -11.21 18.58
N LEU A 144 1.44 -10.63 17.64
CA LEU A 144 1.29 -11.17 16.29
C LEU A 144 2.62 -11.26 15.51
N ILE A 145 3.57 -10.36 15.78
CA ILE A 145 4.85 -10.28 15.07
C ILE A 145 5.92 -11.19 15.70
N LEU A 146 5.95 -11.28 17.04
CA LEU A 146 7.07 -11.88 17.78
C LEU A 146 6.73 -13.23 18.42
N ASP A 147 5.47 -13.50 18.77
CA ASP A 147 5.10 -14.75 19.41
C ASP A 147 5.17 -15.92 18.39
N PRO A 148 5.99 -16.96 18.65
CA PRO A 148 6.15 -18.11 17.76
C PRO A 148 4.88 -18.96 17.62
N TYR A 149 3.84 -18.72 18.41
CA TYR A 149 2.54 -19.35 18.24
C TYR A 149 1.86 -18.93 16.92
N TYR A 150 2.11 -17.70 16.47
CA TYR A 150 1.60 -17.20 15.19
C TYR A 150 2.54 -17.58 14.04
N ASN A 151 1.96 -18.01 12.92
CA ASN A 151 2.70 -18.31 11.69
C ASN A 151 2.42 -17.29 10.58
N ILE A 152 2.11 -16.05 10.98
CA ILE A 152 1.68 -14.99 10.09
C ILE A 152 2.87 -14.55 9.23
N ARG A 153 2.71 -14.66 7.91
CA ARG A 153 3.67 -14.20 6.89
C ARG A 153 3.23 -12.88 6.27
N LEU A 154 1.93 -12.69 6.08
CA LEU A 154 1.32 -11.47 5.58
C LEU A 154 0.32 -10.93 6.61
N LEU A 155 0.51 -9.71 7.07
CA LEU A 155 -0.40 -9.03 7.99
C LEU A 155 -0.94 -7.76 7.31
N SER A 156 -2.24 -7.52 7.42
CA SER A 156 -2.86 -6.27 6.97
C SER A 156 -3.50 -5.54 8.14
N LEU A 157 -3.07 -4.28 8.34
CA LEU A 157 -3.52 -3.36 9.39
C LEU A 157 -4.03 -2.04 8.79
N ARG A 158 -4.48 -2.05 7.53
CA ARG A 158 -4.86 -0.83 6.82
C ARG A 158 -6.08 -0.20 7.47
N GLY A 159 -5.99 1.09 7.77
CA GLY A 159 -7.08 1.81 8.44
C GLY A 159 -7.41 1.30 9.86
N SER A 160 -6.52 0.53 10.49
CA SER A 160 -6.72 0.04 11.86
C SER A 160 -6.97 1.19 12.83
N LYS A 161 -7.93 1.00 13.74
CA LYS A 161 -8.26 1.95 14.81
C LYS A 161 -7.36 1.69 16.02
N HIS A 162 -7.10 2.72 16.84
CA HIS A 162 -6.30 2.64 18.07
C HIS A 162 -4.86 2.13 17.92
N LEU A 163 -4.33 2.09 16.69
CA LEU A 163 -2.96 1.65 16.44
C LEU A 163 -1.95 2.75 16.83
N ASN A 164 -1.10 2.45 17.81
CA ASN A 164 0.05 3.30 18.12
C ASN A 164 1.21 2.99 17.16
N GLU A 165 1.29 3.75 16.07
CA GLU A 165 2.28 3.57 15.01
C GLU A 165 3.74 3.71 15.48
N ARG A 166 4.02 4.57 16.47
CA ARG A 166 5.38 4.73 17.00
C ARG A 166 5.84 3.47 17.71
N GLN A 167 4.96 2.89 18.53
CA GLN A 167 5.26 1.64 19.22
C GLN A 167 5.37 0.47 18.23
N LEU A 168 4.52 0.44 17.19
CA LEU A 168 4.65 -0.53 16.10
C LEU A 168 6.00 -0.40 15.38
N CYS A 169 6.44 0.81 15.04
CA CYS A 169 7.76 1.07 14.44
C CYS A 169 8.88 0.48 15.31
N ARG A 170 8.88 0.76 16.62
CA ARG A 170 9.86 0.20 17.56
C ARG A 170 9.84 -1.33 17.59
N THR A 171 8.66 -1.94 17.61
CA THR A 171 8.50 -3.41 17.56
C THR A 171 9.10 -3.98 16.27
N LEU A 172 8.83 -3.36 15.11
CA LEU A 172 9.36 -3.80 13.82
C LEU A 172 10.90 -3.66 13.75
N GLN A 173 11.44 -2.54 14.24
CA GLN A 173 12.88 -2.31 14.32
C GLN A 173 13.56 -3.33 15.25
N TYR A 174 12.96 -3.61 16.42
CA TYR A 174 13.44 -4.63 17.33
C TYR A 174 13.42 -6.03 16.68
N ALA A 175 12.34 -6.37 15.98
CA ALA A 175 12.20 -7.64 15.27
C ALA A 175 13.25 -7.79 14.15
N CYS A 176 13.60 -6.69 13.47
CA CYS A 176 14.51 -6.68 12.32
C CYS A 176 15.98 -6.46 12.67
N ARG A 177 16.34 -6.36 13.96
CA ARG A 177 17.73 -6.13 14.39
C ARG A 177 18.72 -7.17 13.81
N PRO A 178 20.00 -6.80 13.61
CA PRO A 178 21.01 -7.72 13.07
C PRO A 178 21.26 -8.95 13.95
N THR A 179 21.07 -8.85 15.26
CA THR A 179 21.26 -9.94 16.24
C THR A 179 20.04 -10.86 16.37
N ARG A 180 19.06 -10.76 15.46
CA ARG A 180 17.85 -11.59 15.52
C ARG A 180 18.17 -13.06 15.19
N PRO A 181 17.43 -14.02 15.78
CA PRO A 181 17.51 -15.41 15.38
C PRO A 181 17.22 -15.61 13.89
N GLU A 182 17.82 -16.63 13.28
CA GLU A 182 17.52 -16.99 11.90
C GLU A 182 16.02 -17.30 11.73
N ASN A 183 15.45 -16.97 10.57
CA ASN A 183 14.03 -17.13 10.26
C ASN A 183 13.05 -16.30 11.12
N THR A 184 13.54 -15.38 11.96
CA THR A 184 12.72 -14.38 12.66
C THR A 184 12.91 -12.99 12.06
N PRO A 185 11.85 -12.14 12.01
CA PRO A 185 10.45 -12.50 12.25
C PRO A 185 9.90 -13.41 11.14
N ARG A 186 8.83 -14.15 11.48
CA ARG A 186 8.07 -14.96 10.51
C ARG A 186 7.30 -14.08 9.53
N LEU A 187 6.86 -12.92 10.00
CA LEU A 187 6.25 -11.88 9.18
C LEU A 187 7.20 -11.48 8.06
N LYS A 188 6.70 -11.51 6.82
CA LYS A 188 7.42 -11.16 5.59
C LYS A 188 6.83 -9.97 4.87
N ALA A 189 5.56 -9.65 5.12
CA ALA A 189 4.95 -8.46 4.56
C ALA A 189 3.87 -7.85 5.45
N LEU A 190 3.82 -6.52 5.48
CA LEU A 190 2.88 -5.72 6.24
C LEU A 190 2.18 -4.69 5.34
N TYR A 191 0.86 -4.76 5.25
CA TYR A 191 0.04 -3.73 4.61
C TYR A 191 -0.44 -2.73 5.65
N ILE A 192 -0.12 -1.45 5.48
CA ILE A 192 -0.43 -0.41 6.47
C ILE A 192 -0.67 0.99 5.87
N PHE A 193 -0.04 1.32 4.74
CA PHE A 193 -0.08 2.67 4.17
C PHE A 193 -1.25 2.90 3.20
N GLY A 194 -1.71 1.85 2.53
CA GLY A 194 -2.84 1.90 1.61
C GLY A 194 -4.15 2.19 2.33
N ALA A 195 -5.10 2.85 1.64
CA ALA A 195 -6.42 3.07 2.23
C ALA A 195 -7.19 1.72 2.36
N PRO A 196 -8.03 1.56 3.38
CA PRO A 196 -8.78 0.32 3.61
C PRO A 196 -9.70 -0.02 2.42
N ASP A 197 -10.36 0.99 1.83
CA ASP A 197 -11.22 0.82 0.64
C ASP A 197 -10.42 0.51 -0.64
N MET A 198 -9.08 0.67 -0.61
CA MET A 198 -8.20 0.28 -1.71
C MET A 198 -7.94 -1.22 -1.77
N ALA A 199 -8.66 -2.02 -0.98
CA ALA A 199 -8.82 -3.45 -1.25
C ALA A 199 -9.30 -3.75 -2.69
N HIS A 200 -9.86 -2.76 -3.39
CA HIS A 200 -10.40 -2.89 -4.75
C HIS A 200 -9.64 -2.15 -5.86
N ALA A 201 -8.52 -1.47 -5.56
CA ALA A 201 -7.73 -0.74 -6.56
C ALA A 201 -6.41 -1.48 -6.83
N PRO A 202 -6.39 -2.46 -7.75
CA PRO A 202 -5.22 -3.25 -8.03
C PRO A 202 -4.07 -2.41 -8.60
N ASP A 203 -2.85 -2.73 -8.16
CA ASP A 203 -1.60 -2.28 -8.77
C ASP A 203 -1.35 -0.77 -8.82
N ASP A 204 -1.84 -0.02 -7.82
CA ASP A 204 -1.80 1.45 -7.81
C ASP A 204 -0.39 2.02 -8.08
N TRP A 205 0.67 1.43 -7.53
CA TRP A 205 2.05 1.91 -7.76
C TRP A 205 2.48 1.84 -9.23
N HIS A 206 2.08 0.79 -9.95
CA HIS A 206 2.48 0.56 -11.34
C HIS A 206 1.53 1.25 -12.33
N ASN A 207 0.22 1.16 -12.09
CA ASN A 207 -0.81 1.60 -13.03
C ASN A 207 -1.27 3.04 -12.79
N ARG A 208 -1.27 3.51 -11.54
CA ARG A 208 -1.73 4.84 -11.18
C ARG A 208 -0.54 5.75 -10.89
N LYS A 209 -0.63 7.00 -11.34
CA LYS A 209 0.35 8.06 -11.00
C LYS A 209 -0.26 9.06 -10.04
N GLY A 210 0.61 9.66 -9.24
CA GLY A 210 0.29 10.62 -8.21
C GLY A 210 0.39 10.03 -6.81
N ARG A 211 -0.46 10.50 -5.90
CA ARG A 211 -0.35 10.19 -4.47
C ARG A 211 -0.84 8.78 -4.16
N MET A 212 0.03 7.95 -3.59
CA MET A 212 -0.25 6.55 -3.24
C MET A 212 -0.65 6.40 -1.77
N ILE A 213 -0.13 7.24 -0.88
CA ILE A 213 -0.40 7.17 0.56
C ILE A 213 -1.40 8.27 0.95
N ALA A 214 -2.57 7.88 1.47
CA ALA A 214 -3.68 8.78 1.79
C ALA A 214 -3.38 9.74 2.96
N ARG A 215 -2.61 9.29 3.96
CA ARG A 215 -2.18 10.08 5.13
C ARG A 215 -0.66 10.29 5.09
N ALA A 216 -0.17 11.46 5.51
CA ALA A 216 1.27 11.64 5.63
C ALA A 216 1.82 10.65 6.68
N PRO A 217 2.82 9.82 6.35
CA PRO A 217 3.40 8.91 7.30
C PRO A 217 4.19 9.69 8.37
N LEU A 218 4.24 9.16 9.59
CA LEU A 218 5.14 9.65 10.64
C LEU A 218 6.61 9.51 10.22
N ASP A 219 7.47 10.41 10.71
CA ASP A 219 8.90 10.42 10.36
C ASP A 219 9.62 9.11 10.74
N GLU A 220 9.20 8.46 11.83
CA GLU A 220 9.76 7.18 12.29
C GLU A 220 9.60 6.06 11.26
N TRP A 221 8.56 6.10 10.42
CA TRP A 221 8.35 5.08 9.40
C TRP A 221 9.48 5.03 8.39
N ALA A 222 10.11 6.16 8.06
CA ALA A 222 11.18 6.17 7.09
C ALA A 222 12.40 5.35 7.57
N ALA A 223 12.76 5.47 8.86
CA ALA A 223 13.80 4.65 9.47
C ALA A 223 13.38 3.18 9.52
N THR A 224 12.16 2.90 9.97
CA THR A 224 11.62 1.53 10.04
C THR A 224 11.65 0.82 8.68
N LEU A 225 11.24 1.49 7.60
CA LEU A 225 11.29 0.91 6.24
C LEU A 225 12.71 0.56 5.80
N VAL A 226 13.70 1.36 6.20
CA VAL A 226 15.12 1.10 5.92
C VAL A 226 15.63 -0.07 6.75
N ASP A 227 15.32 -0.11 8.06
CA ASP A 227 15.72 -1.20 8.96
C ASP A 227 15.10 -2.55 8.57
N CYS A 228 13.87 -2.54 8.06
CA CYS A 228 13.15 -3.72 7.61
C CYS A 228 13.51 -4.17 6.18
N ARG A 229 14.34 -3.40 5.45
CA ARG A 229 14.62 -3.65 4.03
C ARG A 229 15.20 -5.06 3.80
N GLY A 230 14.54 -5.82 2.94
CA GLY A 230 14.93 -7.21 2.65
C GLY A 230 14.44 -8.25 3.67
N ILE A 231 13.72 -7.82 4.72
CA ILE A 231 13.22 -8.68 5.80
C ILE A 231 11.69 -8.68 5.81
N ILE A 232 11.10 -7.50 5.88
CA ILE A 232 9.65 -7.26 5.81
C ILE A 232 9.40 -6.29 4.66
N ALA A 233 8.53 -6.68 3.73
CA ALA A 233 8.06 -5.82 2.66
C ALA A 233 6.81 -5.02 3.10
N PHE A 234 6.59 -3.85 2.51
CA PHE A 234 5.47 -2.96 2.84
C PHE A 234 4.76 -2.49 1.58
N ASP A 235 3.53 -2.00 1.73
CA ASP A 235 2.76 -1.32 0.67
C ASP A 235 3.24 0.14 0.41
N ALA A 236 4.38 0.52 0.98
CA ALA A 236 5.11 1.75 0.68
C ALA A 236 6.62 1.49 0.56
N LEU A 237 7.33 2.47 0.01
CA LEU A 237 8.77 2.40 -0.23
C LEU A 237 9.50 3.53 0.47
N PRO A 238 10.78 3.37 0.83
CA PRO A 238 11.65 4.51 1.10
C PRO A 238 11.79 5.36 -0.17
N CYS A 239 11.85 6.67 0.01
CA CYS A 239 12.10 7.61 -1.07
C CYS A 239 13.54 7.43 -1.57
N ASN A 240 13.66 7.22 -2.89
CA ASN A 240 14.95 7.08 -3.57
C ASN A 240 15.37 8.38 -4.27
N GLY A 241 14.81 9.53 -3.91
CA GLY A 241 15.27 10.79 -4.46
C GLY A 241 16.68 11.18 -3.98
N PRO A 242 17.47 11.92 -4.78
CA PRO A 242 18.89 12.19 -4.54
C PRO A 242 19.17 13.03 -3.27
N ARG A 243 18.12 13.54 -2.61
CA ARG A 243 18.19 14.25 -1.33
C ARG A 243 18.34 13.30 -0.13
N HIS A 244 17.99 12.03 -0.27
CA HIS A 244 17.94 11.07 0.83
C HIS A 244 19.11 10.09 0.76
N ILE A 245 19.71 9.75 1.91
CA ILE A 245 20.87 8.85 2.00
C ILE A 245 20.58 7.41 1.52
N SER A 246 19.31 7.00 1.54
CA SER A 246 18.86 5.70 1.02
C SER A 246 18.86 5.63 -0.51
N SER A 247 19.02 6.77 -1.20
CA SER A 247 18.94 6.86 -2.66
C SER A 247 20.21 6.37 -3.35
N PRO A 248 20.09 5.56 -4.42
CA PRO A 248 21.21 5.28 -5.33
C PRO A 248 21.76 6.51 -6.05
N ALA A 249 21.01 7.61 -6.09
CA ALA A 249 21.39 8.89 -6.69
C ALA A 249 21.95 9.90 -5.67
N TYR A 250 22.02 9.53 -4.38
CA TYR A 250 22.60 10.39 -3.35
C TYR A 250 24.04 10.76 -3.69
N GLY A 251 24.36 12.06 -3.65
CA GLY A 251 25.69 12.59 -3.99
C GLY A 251 26.06 12.59 -5.48
N LYS A 252 25.20 12.08 -6.38
CA LYS A 252 25.43 12.09 -7.84
C LYS A 252 24.88 13.32 -8.55
N VAL A 253 23.94 14.01 -7.90
CA VAL A 253 23.32 15.24 -8.43
C VAL A 253 24.02 16.46 -7.82
N PRO A 254 24.40 17.47 -8.62
CA PRO A 254 25.00 18.71 -8.12
C PRO A 254 24.16 19.38 -7.03
N ALA A 255 24.81 19.86 -5.98
CA ALA A 255 24.13 20.51 -4.85
C ALA A 255 23.31 21.74 -5.27
N SER A 256 23.70 22.43 -6.35
CA SER A 256 22.96 23.54 -6.95
C SER A 256 21.55 23.15 -7.39
N HIS A 257 21.32 21.89 -7.81
CA HIS A 257 20.02 21.40 -8.27
C HIS A 257 19.16 20.85 -7.12
N LEU A 258 19.73 20.73 -5.92
CA LEU A 258 19.06 20.27 -4.72
C LEU A 258 18.51 21.45 -3.89
N VAL A 259 18.12 22.56 -4.52
CA VAL A 259 17.64 23.79 -3.85
C VAL A 259 16.71 23.47 -2.69
N THR A 260 17.13 23.80 -1.47
CA THR A 260 16.33 23.70 -0.26
C THR A 260 15.68 25.06 -0.03
N ALA A 261 14.39 25.10 0.28
CA ALA A 261 13.72 26.35 0.60
C ALA A 261 14.44 27.07 1.78
N PRO A 262 14.59 28.40 1.74
CA PRO A 262 15.11 29.15 2.88
C PRO A 262 14.21 28.90 4.11
N GLY A 263 14.77 28.36 5.19
CA GLY A 263 14.05 28.10 6.44
C GLY A 263 13.80 26.62 6.79
N SER A 264 14.24 25.66 5.97
CA SER A 264 14.28 24.25 6.39
C SER A 264 15.45 24.06 7.37
N ARG A 265 15.14 24.06 8.68
CA ARG A 265 16.13 23.99 9.77
C ARG A 265 16.77 22.60 9.97
N ASP A 266 16.34 21.58 9.22
CA ASP A 266 16.88 20.23 9.32
C ASP A 266 17.61 19.81 8.05
N SER A 267 18.74 20.47 7.78
CA SER A 267 19.68 20.17 6.68
C SER A 267 20.48 18.88 6.88
N ARG A 268 19.89 17.85 7.51
CA ARG A 268 20.50 16.51 7.56
C ARG A 268 19.85 15.63 6.50
N PRO A 269 20.63 14.83 5.74
CA PRO A 269 20.06 13.86 4.80
C PRO A 269 19.29 12.80 5.59
N GLN A 270 17.97 13.03 5.72
CA GLN A 270 17.07 12.13 6.43
C GLN A 270 16.49 11.10 5.46
N TRP A 271 16.12 9.93 5.98
CA TRP A 271 15.23 9.02 5.27
C TRP A 271 13.85 9.64 5.13
N ALA A 272 13.15 9.36 4.03
CA ALA A 272 11.76 9.72 3.86
C ALA A 272 10.98 8.57 3.24
N VAL A 273 9.67 8.53 3.46
CA VAL A 273 8.77 7.58 2.81
C VAL A 273 8.33 8.16 1.46
N ALA A 274 8.36 7.34 0.41
CA ALA A 274 7.78 7.71 -0.88
C ALA A 274 6.26 7.77 -0.75
N THR A 275 5.68 8.93 -1.06
CA THR A 275 4.23 9.15 -0.97
C THR A 275 3.56 9.20 -2.35
N HIS A 276 4.37 9.30 -3.40
CA HIS A 276 3.91 9.42 -4.78
C HIS A 276 4.61 8.41 -5.69
N ALA A 277 3.84 7.87 -6.62
CA ALA A 277 4.34 7.18 -7.80
C ALA A 277 4.25 8.14 -8.99
N VAL A 278 5.38 8.53 -9.56
CA VAL A 278 5.42 9.41 -10.74
C VAL A 278 5.95 8.63 -11.94
N PRO A 279 5.62 9.02 -13.19
CA PRO A 279 6.22 8.40 -14.37
C PRO A 279 7.72 8.74 -14.47
N GLY A 280 8.38 8.42 -15.59
CA GLY A 280 9.67 9.05 -15.91
C GLY A 280 9.55 10.58 -15.97
N CYS A 281 10.67 11.29 -15.83
CA CYS A 281 10.73 12.74 -15.96
C CYS A 281 10.07 13.21 -17.27
N ALA A 282 9.28 14.27 -17.22
CA ALA A 282 8.59 14.81 -18.40
C ALA A 282 9.54 15.37 -19.47
N GLY A 283 10.78 15.73 -19.10
CA GLY A 283 11.82 16.20 -20.02
C GLY A 283 12.60 15.06 -20.67
N CYS A 284 13.31 14.26 -19.86
CA CYS A 284 14.22 13.23 -20.35
C CYS A 284 13.64 11.79 -20.34
N GLY A 285 12.44 11.59 -19.79
CA GLY A 285 11.83 10.26 -19.64
C GLY A 285 12.45 9.38 -18.54
N ALA A 286 13.53 9.81 -17.89
CA ALA A 286 14.29 9.04 -16.89
C ALA A 286 14.14 9.61 -15.46
N ALA A 287 14.84 8.99 -14.51
CA ALA A 287 15.02 9.50 -13.15
C ALA A 287 16.46 9.22 -12.70
N PRO A 288 17.12 10.11 -11.92
CA PRO A 288 18.49 9.90 -11.45
C PRO A 288 18.72 8.57 -10.70
N GLU A 289 17.69 8.10 -9.99
CA GLU A 289 17.68 6.84 -9.24
C GLU A 289 17.20 5.63 -10.05
N GLY A 290 16.80 5.85 -11.31
CA GLY A 290 16.20 4.84 -12.18
C GLY A 290 14.68 4.71 -12.04
N VAL A 291 14.07 3.98 -12.97
CA VAL A 291 12.64 3.68 -12.99
C VAL A 291 12.42 2.26 -12.45
N THR A 292 11.58 2.13 -11.43
CA THR A 292 11.21 0.84 -10.85
C THR A 292 10.26 0.11 -11.79
N THR A 293 10.59 -1.14 -12.10
CA THR A 293 9.75 -2.04 -12.92
C THR A 293 9.69 -3.41 -12.27
N HIS A 294 8.54 -4.07 -12.36
CA HIS A 294 8.35 -5.40 -11.75
C HIS A 294 9.34 -6.45 -12.31
N ALA A 295 9.63 -6.40 -13.62
CA ALA A 295 10.48 -7.39 -14.27
C ALA A 295 11.96 -7.31 -13.85
N CYS A 296 12.47 -6.11 -13.56
CA CYS A 296 13.90 -5.89 -13.31
C CYS A 296 14.23 -5.63 -11.83
N THR A 297 13.22 -5.45 -10.97
CA THR A 297 13.41 -5.16 -9.54
C THR A 297 13.07 -6.39 -8.72
N PRO A 298 13.92 -6.78 -7.75
CA PRO A 298 13.63 -7.93 -6.91
C PRO A 298 12.38 -7.66 -6.04
N PRO A 299 11.57 -8.69 -5.72
CA PRO A 299 10.35 -8.53 -4.92
C PRO A 299 10.53 -7.85 -3.56
N SER A 300 11.71 -7.97 -2.95
CA SER A 300 12.04 -7.33 -1.67
C SER A 300 12.19 -5.81 -1.74
N LEU A 301 12.29 -5.24 -2.95
CA LEU A 301 12.39 -3.80 -3.21
C LEU A 301 11.15 -3.25 -3.91
N LEU A 302 10.13 -4.08 -4.15
CA LEU A 302 8.85 -3.69 -4.72
C LEU A 302 7.84 -3.41 -3.60
N PRO A 303 6.91 -2.46 -3.82
CA PRO A 303 5.83 -2.24 -2.88
C PRO A 303 4.86 -3.42 -2.95
N LEU A 304 4.27 -3.78 -1.83
CA LEU A 304 3.14 -4.71 -1.81
C LEU A 304 1.96 -4.10 -2.56
N LEU A 305 1.28 -4.93 -3.35
CA LEU A 305 0.13 -4.55 -4.14
C LEU A 305 -1.14 -5.07 -3.47
N ALA A 306 -2.17 -4.25 -3.45
CA ALA A 306 -3.50 -4.65 -3.00
C ALA A 306 -4.27 -5.32 -4.15
N PRO A 307 -5.18 -6.27 -3.84
CA PRO A 307 -5.41 -6.88 -2.53
C PRO A 307 -4.31 -7.88 -2.14
N PRO A 308 -4.14 -8.22 -0.85
CA PRO A 308 -3.28 -9.32 -0.43
C PRO A 308 -3.63 -10.62 -1.16
N PRO A 309 -2.64 -11.45 -1.59
CA PRO A 309 -2.94 -12.65 -2.35
C PRO A 309 -3.78 -13.66 -1.55
N LEU A 310 -4.86 -14.15 -2.15
CA LEU A 310 -5.74 -15.15 -1.55
C LEU A 310 -5.11 -16.54 -1.50
N LEU A 311 -4.42 -16.91 -2.58
CA LEU A 311 -3.96 -18.28 -2.81
C LEU A 311 -2.47 -18.50 -2.47
N SER A 312 -1.78 -17.47 -1.96
CA SER A 312 -0.36 -17.52 -1.59
C SER A 312 -0.06 -16.55 -0.45
N SER A 313 0.92 -16.88 0.39
CA SER A 313 1.42 -15.97 1.44
C SER A 313 2.88 -15.58 1.20
N SER A 314 3.27 -15.49 -0.08
CA SER A 314 4.63 -15.15 -0.51
C SER A 314 4.75 -13.68 -0.92
N ILE A 315 5.92 -13.07 -0.67
CA ILE A 315 6.23 -11.70 -1.13
C ILE A 315 6.15 -11.61 -2.65
N LYS A 316 6.58 -12.67 -3.37
CA LYS A 316 6.50 -12.71 -4.83
C LYS A 316 5.06 -12.54 -5.31
N ALA A 317 4.12 -13.33 -4.78
CA ALA A 317 2.72 -13.18 -5.17
C ALA A 317 2.15 -11.80 -4.77
N ALA A 318 2.61 -11.23 -3.66
CA ALA A 318 2.14 -9.94 -3.14
C ALA A 318 2.71 -8.70 -3.86
N THR A 319 3.66 -8.88 -4.79
CA THR A 319 4.32 -7.78 -5.53
C THR A 319 4.13 -7.88 -7.03
N VAL A 320 3.45 -8.93 -7.51
CA VAL A 320 3.18 -9.16 -8.93
C VAL A 320 1.95 -8.35 -9.35
N PRO A 321 2.07 -7.46 -10.33
CA PRO A 321 0.93 -6.74 -10.86
C PRO A 321 0.00 -7.67 -11.62
N CYS A 322 -1.31 -7.41 -11.56
CA CYS A 322 -2.37 -8.20 -12.19
C CYS A 322 -2.28 -8.18 -13.73
N SER A 323 -1.88 -7.04 -14.31
CA SER A 323 -1.59 -6.94 -15.74
C SER A 323 -0.08 -6.75 -15.97
N PRO A 324 0.60 -7.71 -16.63
CA PRO A 324 2.02 -7.60 -16.98
C PRO A 324 2.18 -6.65 -18.18
N SER A 325 1.75 -5.40 -18.06
CA SER A 325 2.05 -4.40 -19.07
C SER A 325 3.54 -4.06 -19.00
N THR A 326 4.26 -4.28 -20.11
CA THR A 326 5.71 -4.17 -20.23
C THR A 326 6.25 -2.74 -19.98
N SER A 327 5.37 -1.75 -19.87
CA SER A 327 5.69 -0.32 -19.76
C SER A 327 5.24 0.35 -18.46
N SER A 328 4.76 -0.40 -17.46
CA SER A 328 4.22 0.15 -16.19
C SER A 328 5.32 0.46 -15.15
N GLY A 329 6.35 1.19 -15.57
CA GLY A 329 7.36 1.70 -14.66
C GLY A 329 6.84 2.83 -13.77
N PHE A 330 7.47 3.03 -12.61
CA PHE A 330 7.22 4.20 -11.78
C PHE A 330 8.49 4.65 -11.05
N VAL A 331 8.49 5.88 -10.59
CA VAL A 331 9.52 6.48 -9.77
C VAL A 331 8.90 6.84 -8.42
N ALA A 332 9.50 6.35 -7.34
CA ALA A 332 8.97 6.52 -5.97
C ALA A 332 9.59 7.75 -5.29
N ARG A 333 8.81 8.80 -5.06
CA ARG A 333 9.29 10.04 -4.43
C ARG A 333 8.41 10.49 -3.26
N CYS A 334 9.03 11.09 -2.25
CA CYS A 334 8.34 11.80 -1.19
C CYS A 334 7.86 13.18 -1.68
N ALA A 335 6.98 13.82 -0.91
CA ALA A 335 6.44 15.13 -1.24
C ALA A 335 7.52 16.22 -1.31
N ASP A 336 8.58 16.12 -0.49
CA ASP A 336 9.66 17.11 -0.49
C ASP A 336 10.56 17.00 -1.72
N CYS A 337 10.83 15.77 -2.20
CA CYS A 337 11.54 15.57 -3.44
C CYS A 337 10.76 16.05 -4.67
N LEU A 338 9.43 16.08 -4.59
CA LEU A 338 8.55 16.56 -5.67
C LEU A 338 8.20 18.05 -5.54
N ARG A 339 8.61 18.69 -4.45
CA ARG A 339 8.30 20.10 -4.18
C ARG A 339 8.76 20.96 -5.35
N ASP A 340 7.81 21.76 -5.86
CA ASP A 340 7.97 22.67 -7.01
C ASP A 340 8.25 22.02 -8.37
N ARG A 341 8.39 20.69 -8.43
CA ARG A 341 8.75 19.94 -9.64
C ARG A 341 7.70 18.93 -10.08
N TYR A 342 6.49 19.03 -9.52
CA TYR A 342 5.41 18.08 -9.75
C TYR A 342 4.08 18.80 -9.96
N CYS A 343 3.33 18.37 -10.97
CA CYS A 343 1.99 18.86 -11.25
C CYS A 343 0.95 17.85 -10.77
N ASN A 344 0.08 18.27 -9.84
CA ASN A 344 -0.97 17.41 -9.29
C ASN A 344 -2.07 17.07 -10.30
N SER A 345 -2.26 17.88 -11.35
CA SER A 345 -3.35 17.70 -12.31
C SER A 345 -3.02 16.69 -13.40
N CYS A 346 -1.77 16.66 -13.87
CA CYS A 346 -1.35 15.77 -14.95
C CYS A 346 -0.36 14.68 -14.50
N ASN A 347 -0.01 14.65 -13.20
CA ASN A 347 0.96 13.74 -12.60
C ASN A 347 2.36 13.75 -13.25
N LYS A 348 2.67 14.79 -14.05
CA LYS A 348 4.00 14.99 -14.62
C LYS A 348 4.94 15.56 -13.56
N TRP A 349 6.21 15.18 -13.65
CA TRP A 349 7.26 15.72 -12.81
C TRP A 349 8.54 15.94 -13.62
N TRP A 350 9.45 16.76 -13.08
CA TRP A 350 10.74 17.05 -13.69
C TRP A 350 11.88 16.67 -12.73
N CYS A 351 12.89 15.97 -13.24
CA CYS A 351 14.08 15.65 -12.46
C CYS A 351 14.90 16.91 -12.15
N GLU A 352 15.86 16.76 -11.24
CA GLU A 352 16.77 17.81 -10.78
C GLU A 352 17.50 18.53 -11.94
N GLU A 353 17.80 17.85 -13.04
CA GLU A 353 18.48 18.41 -14.20
C GLU A 353 17.54 19.08 -15.21
N CYS A 354 16.35 18.51 -15.42
CA CYS A 354 15.37 19.05 -16.39
C CYS A 354 14.53 20.19 -15.81
N TYR A 355 14.52 20.37 -14.49
CA TYR A 355 13.70 21.38 -13.85
C TYR A 355 14.38 22.76 -13.92
N VAL A 356 13.72 23.70 -14.60
CA VAL A 356 14.09 25.11 -14.59
C VAL A 356 13.11 25.82 -13.66
N PRO A 357 13.53 26.34 -12.50
CA PRO A 357 12.66 27.12 -11.64
C PRO A 357 12.17 28.35 -12.42
N PRO A 358 10.90 28.76 -12.28
CA PRO A 358 10.47 30.05 -12.78
C PRO A 358 11.38 31.09 -12.12
N THR A 359 12.26 31.70 -12.91
CA THR A 359 13.01 32.87 -12.45
C THR A 359 11.96 33.85 -11.93
N ALA A 360 12.07 34.24 -10.65
CA ALA A 360 11.45 35.47 -10.20
C ALA A 360 11.75 36.54 -11.26
N PRO A 361 10.78 37.38 -11.66
CA PRO A 361 11.03 38.36 -12.70
C PRO A 361 12.34 39.04 -12.36
N ALA A 362 13.28 39.00 -13.30
CA ALA A 362 14.52 39.75 -13.20
C ALA A 362 14.13 41.11 -12.65
N SER A 363 14.78 41.52 -11.55
CA SER A 363 14.61 42.83 -10.94
C SER A 363 14.31 43.84 -12.04
N PRO A 364 13.24 44.65 -11.95
CA PRO A 364 12.86 45.51 -13.05
C PRO A 364 14.08 46.34 -13.40
N GLY A 365 14.71 46.04 -14.55
CA GLY A 365 15.58 46.99 -15.22
C GLY A 365 14.79 48.29 -15.33
N PRO A 366 15.46 49.45 -15.22
CA PRO A 366 14.82 50.71 -14.87
C PRO A 366 13.57 50.90 -15.72
N VAL A 367 12.42 50.76 -15.06
CA VAL A 367 11.13 51.07 -15.65
C VAL A 367 11.16 52.57 -15.89
N ASN A 368 11.17 52.98 -17.16
CA ASN A 368 10.85 54.35 -17.54
C ASN A 368 9.40 54.62 -17.12
N LEU A 369 9.23 55.12 -15.90
CA LEU A 369 7.97 55.68 -15.45
C LEU A 369 7.73 56.99 -16.21
N ALA A 370 6.67 57.01 -17.00
CA ALA A 370 6.10 58.27 -17.49
C ALA A 370 5.55 59.07 -16.29
N ALA A 371 5.77 60.38 -16.31
CA ALA A 371 5.38 61.29 -15.25
C ALA A 371 3.85 61.41 -15.13
N ALA A 372 3.23 60.55 -14.33
CA ALA A 372 1.85 60.74 -13.86
C ALA A 372 1.51 60.10 -12.50
N ASP A 373 2.37 59.27 -11.90
CA ASP A 373 2.07 58.68 -10.58
C ASP A 373 2.87 59.35 -9.47
N VAL A 374 2.15 60.07 -8.59
CA VAL A 374 2.69 60.77 -7.43
C VAL A 374 2.75 59.82 -6.23
N VAL A 375 3.95 59.56 -5.73
CA VAL A 375 4.19 58.92 -4.43
C VAL A 375 4.56 60.01 -3.43
N ILE A 376 3.75 60.19 -2.38
CA ILE A 376 4.13 61.05 -1.24
C ILE A 376 4.67 60.14 -0.13
N VAL A 377 5.94 60.34 0.24
CA VAL A 377 6.59 59.71 1.39
C VAL A 377 6.90 60.81 2.41
N SER A 378 6.36 60.69 3.62
CA SER A 378 6.77 61.51 4.78
C SER A 378 7.96 60.87 5.51
N PRO A 379 8.78 61.65 6.25
CA PRO A 379 10.13 61.25 6.63
C PRO A 379 10.24 60.31 7.85
N GLU A 380 9.14 59.68 8.31
CA GLU A 380 9.12 58.92 9.58
C GLU A 380 8.69 57.45 9.44
N GLY A 381 8.63 56.89 8.23
CA GLY A 381 8.83 55.44 8.04
C GLY A 381 7.69 54.46 8.36
N ASP A 382 6.44 54.90 8.54
CA ASP A 382 5.28 54.00 8.63
C ASP A 382 4.20 54.36 7.58
N ALA A 383 3.72 53.35 6.84
CA ALA A 383 2.65 53.49 5.85
C ALA A 383 1.36 52.79 6.33
N TRP A 384 0.26 53.54 6.42
CA TRP A 384 -1.08 53.02 6.71
C TRP A 384 -2.04 53.33 5.56
N VAL A 385 -3.01 52.43 5.33
CA VAL A 385 -4.11 52.57 4.37
C VAL A 385 -5.40 52.80 5.13
N GLN A 386 -6.15 53.84 4.76
CA GLN A 386 -7.45 54.16 5.36
C GLN A 386 -8.60 53.50 4.56
N GLN A 387 -9.44 52.74 5.25
CA GLN A 387 -10.66 52.12 4.72
C GLN A 387 -11.85 53.08 4.86
N HIS A 388 -12.83 52.96 3.96
CA HIS A 388 -14.19 53.46 4.16
C HIS A 388 -15.14 52.26 4.16
N GLU A 389 -15.91 52.10 5.23
CA GLU A 389 -16.95 51.09 5.41
C GLU A 389 -18.29 51.63 4.91
N ASP A 390 -19.11 50.74 4.34
CA ASP A 390 -20.57 50.81 4.39
C ASP A 390 -21.12 49.36 4.37
N GLU A 391 -22.17 49.14 5.18
CA GLU A 391 -22.67 47.88 5.71
C GLU A 391 -23.84 47.33 4.88
N ASP A 392 -23.91 46.00 4.61
CA ASP A 392 -25.17 45.23 4.73
C ASP A 392 -25.02 43.68 4.55
N GLN A 393 -25.23 42.99 5.67
CA GLN A 393 -25.88 41.69 5.93
C GLN A 393 -25.96 40.57 4.85
N ARG A 394 -25.21 39.45 5.04
CA ARG A 394 -25.70 38.11 5.51
C ARG A 394 -24.71 36.95 5.26
N THR A 395 -24.43 36.25 6.36
CA THR A 395 -24.25 34.79 6.54
C THR A 395 -22.95 34.03 6.19
N SER A 396 -22.46 33.35 7.23
CA SER A 396 -21.63 32.13 7.30
C SER A 396 -20.11 32.24 7.10
N HIS A 397 -19.40 32.22 8.24
CA HIS A 397 -17.96 32.02 8.31
C HIS A 397 -17.57 30.59 7.90
N ALA A 398 -17.09 30.43 6.67
CA ALA A 398 -16.21 29.33 6.29
C ALA A 398 -14.78 29.88 6.17
N LYS A 399 -13.87 29.49 7.09
CA LYS A 399 -12.43 29.72 6.92
C LYS A 399 -11.93 28.83 5.78
N SER A 400 -11.91 29.37 4.56
CA SER A 400 -11.20 28.76 3.44
C SER A 400 -9.70 28.92 3.66
N LYS A 401 -9.06 27.90 4.23
CA LYS A 401 -7.62 27.72 4.04
C LYS A 401 -7.43 27.41 2.55
N GLY A 402 -7.16 28.45 1.76
CA GLY A 402 -6.82 28.35 0.34
C GLY A 402 -5.57 27.50 0.17
N ARG A 403 -5.74 26.19 0.07
CA ARG A 403 -4.70 25.27 -0.39
C ARG A 403 -4.56 25.57 -1.87
N ILE A 404 -3.54 26.35 -2.24
CA ILE A 404 -3.15 26.51 -3.65
C ILE A 404 -2.81 25.12 -4.17
N ILE A 405 -3.78 24.49 -4.82
CA ILE A 405 -3.55 23.29 -5.60
C ILE A 405 -2.71 23.78 -6.78
N LYS A 406 -1.46 23.31 -6.86
CA LYS A 406 -0.59 23.54 -8.04
C LYS A 406 -1.14 22.74 -9.22
N SER A 407 -2.31 23.15 -9.70
CA SER A 407 -2.93 22.68 -10.94
C SER A 407 -2.36 23.50 -12.07
N CYS A 408 -1.73 22.82 -13.04
CA CYS A 408 -1.20 23.37 -14.30
C CYS A 408 -0.90 24.88 -14.26
N TRP A 409 0.08 25.28 -13.46
CA TRP A 409 0.56 26.67 -13.43
C TRP A 409 1.09 26.99 -14.82
N ASP A 410 0.35 27.86 -15.51
CA ASP A 410 0.35 28.18 -16.93
C ASP A 410 0.45 27.02 -17.92
N ALA A 411 -0.42 27.06 -18.93
CA ALA A 411 -0.41 26.14 -20.06
C ALA A 411 0.94 26.08 -20.83
N THR A 412 1.93 26.89 -20.46
CA THR A 412 3.31 26.91 -20.97
C THR A 412 4.26 25.94 -20.25
N VAL A 413 4.17 25.72 -18.93
CA VAL A 413 5.11 24.83 -18.20
C VAL A 413 4.86 23.34 -18.53
N CYS A 414 3.59 22.98 -18.77
CA CYS A 414 3.25 21.64 -19.27
C CYS A 414 3.41 21.48 -20.81
N ARG A 415 3.76 22.57 -21.52
CA ARG A 415 4.04 22.63 -22.97
C ARG A 415 5.44 23.19 -23.24
N ILE A 416 6.46 22.79 -22.49
CA ILE A 416 7.83 23.05 -22.96
C ILE A 416 8.02 22.20 -24.23
N PRO A 417 8.28 22.81 -25.40
CA PRO A 417 8.50 22.06 -26.62
C PRO A 417 9.81 21.29 -26.49
N ILE A 418 9.78 20.04 -26.95
CA ILE A 418 10.97 19.25 -27.24
C ILE A 418 11.87 20.12 -28.13
N LEU A 419 13.06 20.48 -27.66
CA LEU A 419 14.07 21.02 -28.56
C LEU A 419 14.31 19.97 -29.66
N PRO A 420 14.25 20.33 -30.94
CA PRO A 420 14.59 19.38 -31.99
C PRO A 420 16.05 18.98 -31.77
N SER A 421 16.27 17.70 -31.50
CA SER A 421 17.60 17.13 -31.63
C SER A 421 17.91 17.16 -33.11
N ASP A 422 18.95 17.91 -33.47
CA ASP A 422 19.48 17.93 -34.81
C ASP A 422 19.74 16.50 -35.30
N PHE A 423 19.20 16.23 -36.47
CA PHE A 423 19.50 15.08 -37.30
C PHE A 423 21.02 14.91 -37.43
N TYR A 424 21.54 13.81 -36.90
CA TYR A 424 22.59 13.07 -37.58
C TYR A 424 22.24 11.59 -37.53
N ALA A 425 21.70 11.12 -38.66
CA ALA A 425 21.72 9.71 -38.99
C ALA A 425 23.12 9.39 -39.53
N ASP A 426 23.80 8.42 -38.91
CA ASP A 426 24.51 7.39 -39.65
C ASP A 426 24.88 6.17 -38.77
N GLN A 427 24.23 5.05 -39.12
CA GLN A 427 24.81 3.72 -39.39
C GLN A 427 25.39 2.80 -38.29
N PHE A 428 24.70 1.63 -38.20
CA PHE A 428 25.19 0.23 -38.11
C PHE A 428 26.16 -0.14 -36.97
N THR A 429 25.84 -1.05 -36.05
CA THR A 429 25.53 -2.50 -36.13
C THR A 429 25.29 -2.94 -34.66
N GLY A 430 24.63 -4.01 -34.24
CA GLY A 430 24.08 -5.21 -34.83
C GLY A 430 23.64 -6.12 -33.67
N CYS A 431 22.47 -6.74 -33.76
CA CYS A 431 22.25 -8.09 -33.21
C CYS A 431 21.02 -8.68 -33.89
N SER A 432 21.29 -9.48 -34.92
CA SER A 432 20.32 -10.31 -35.63
C SER A 432 20.35 -11.71 -35.03
N SER A 433 19.20 -12.20 -34.59
CA SER A 433 18.72 -13.57 -34.86
C SER A 433 17.31 -13.68 -34.28
N ARG A 434 16.26 -13.47 -35.07
CA ARG A 434 15.52 -14.50 -35.84
C ARG A 434 15.00 -15.66 -35.00
N GLY A 435 13.67 -15.72 -34.92
CA GLY A 435 12.87 -16.88 -34.55
C GLY A 435 11.37 -16.58 -34.68
N ARG A 436 10.89 -16.37 -35.91
CA ARG A 436 9.44 -16.42 -36.23
C ARG A 436 8.98 -17.87 -36.08
N PHE A 437 7.76 -18.14 -35.62
CA PHE A 437 6.78 -19.01 -36.32
C PHE A 437 5.37 -18.94 -35.67
N LEU A 438 4.37 -18.61 -36.52
CA LEU A 438 2.89 -18.85 -36.53
C LEU A 438 2.04 -18.45 -35.30
N ARG A 439 1.06 -17.53 -35.39
CA ARG A 439 -0.25 -17.50 -36.11
C ARG A 439 -1.28 -18.54 -35.65
N HIS A 440 -2.43 -17.99 -35.24
CA HIS A 440 -3.78 -18.57 -35.14
C HIS A 440 -4.02 -19.70 -34.13
N LEU A 441 -4.57 -19.31 -32.97
CA LEU A 441 -5.91 -19.68 -32.50
C LEU A 441 -6.43 -18.59 -31.56
#